data_AF-A0A9P8YD57-F1
#
_entry.id   AF-A0A9P8YD57-F1
#
_cell.length_a   1.000
_cell.length_b   1.000
_cell.length_c   1.000
_cell.angle_alpha   90.00
_cell.angle_beta   90.00
_cell.angle_gamma   90.00
#
_symmetry.space_group_name_H-M   'P 1'
#
loop_
_entity.id
_entity.type
_entity.pdbx_description
1 polymer ?
#
loop_
_entity_poly.entity_id
_entity_poly.type
_entity_poly.pdbx_seq_one_letter_code
_entity_poly.pdbx_strand_id
1 'polypeptide(L)'
;MTPDAQPRSHGVYSPTQITAFLNHIGLPQRLHNNGRAPPPLALLTALHTHMISTIPYENLAIHYSPTHQVSLDPQVLFDKAVTRGRGRGGYCMENALLYYHVLCALGFDVYTVGARTRVRDSGGVPGGDFPGWVHIVNIVTLPATASSLNGKPQRYHVDIAFGGDGALSPMPLPLDSSGGTILQNLGMQQIRLVREYIPTQTYRPVTTIVNSHGQGEEVDDDRHKLWIYQYRNNPQAEWNSYYAFTETEFMPLDWEVVNYWTSTSDRSHQTHRPLCILFLRRANNHGREGGGVACPPGAAAGTADDSHTQMKRAAEGAADGTSEETEDKGDFHIYGKRMLVGNVVKENLGGKTQVLAVCETEEQRIRALKEYFGITLTNEEISGIRGFRSELKPDAAVLRA
;
A
#
# COMPACT_ATOMS: atom_id res chain seq x y z
N MET A 1 8.87 -13.45 -38.79
CA MET A 1 9.70 -13.09 -37.63
C MET A 1 8.76 -12.83 -36.48
N THR A 2 8.60 -13.80 -35.57
CA THR A 2 8.04 -13.54 -34.25
C THR A 2 8.93 -12.49 -33.59
N PRO A 3 8.40 -11.39 -33.05
CA PRO A 3 9.21 -10.52 -32.22
C PRO A 3 9.74 -11.39 -31.08
N ASP A 4 11.06 -11.53 -30.97
CA ASP A 4 11.66 -12.09 -29.77
C ASP A 4 11.08 -11.31 -28.59
N ALA A 5 10.36 -12.02 -27.72
CA ALA A 5 9.88 -11.45 -26.48
C ALA A 5 11.12 -10.93 -25.74
N GLN A 6 11.31 -9.62 -25.71
CA GLN A 6 12.35 -9.02 -24.88
C GLN A 6 12.18 -9.60 -23.47
N PRO A 7 13.26 -10.08 -22.83
CA PRO A 7 13.17 -10.60 -21.49
C PRO A 7 12.52 -9.53 -20.61
N ARG A 8 11.41 -9.88 -19.96
CA ARG A 8 10.74 -9.02 -18.97
C ARG A 8 11.81 -8.50 -18.00
N SER A 9 11.77 -7.20 -17.69
CA SER A 9 12.90 -6.48 -17.08
C SER A 9 13.55 -7.29 -15.97
N HIS A 10 14.84 -7.61 -16.12
CA HIS A 10 15.62 -8.20 -15.04
C HIS A 10 15.54 -7.29 -13.82
N GLY A 11 15.19 -7.85 -12.66
CA GLY A 11 15.06 -7.09 -11.43
C GLY A 11 16.31 -6.27 -11.15
N VAL A 12 16.14 -4.97 -10.89
CA VAL A 12 17.24 -4.02 -10.61
C VAL A 12 17.94 -4.27 -9.27
N TYR A 13 17.33 -5.08 -8.40
CA TYR A 13 17.89 -5.46 -7.11
C TYR A 13 18.53 -6.85 -7.15
N SER A 14 19.73 -6.92 -6.59
CA SER A 14 20.46 -8.19 -6.41
C SER A 14 19.79 -9.10 -5.37
N PRO A 15 20.08 -10.42 -5.37
CA PRO A 15 19.60 -11.34 -4.33
C PRO A 15 19.95 -10.91 -2.90
N THR A 16 21.12 -10.29 -2.70
CA THR A 16 21.55 -9.74 -1.40
C THR A 16 20.67 -8.57 -0.97
N GLN A 17 20.34 -7.67 -1.90
CA GLN A 17 19.41 -6.57 -1.61
C GLN A 17 18.02 -7.09 -1.28
N ILE A 18 17.52 -8.10 -2.00
CA ILE A 18 16.23 -8.71 -1.69
C ILE A 18 16.24 -9.35 -0.29
N THR A 19 17.30 -10.08 0.06
CA THR A 19 17.45 -10.62 1.42
C THR A 19 17.44 -9.52 2.47
N ALA A 20 18.20 -8.45 2.25
CA ALA A 20 18.25 -7.30 3.16
C ALA A 20 16.87 -6.63 3.32
N PHE A 21 16.13 -6.46 2.22
CA PHE A 21 14.78 -5.90 2.24
C PHE A 21 13.79 -6.80 2.98
N LEU A 22 13.77 -8.10 2.70
CA LEU A 22 12.87 -9.05 3.37
C LEU A 22 13.12 -9.08 4.88
N ASN A 23 14.39 -9.01 5.29
CA ASN A 23 14.78 -8.89 6.69
C ASN A 23 14.34 -7.55 7.29
N HIS A 24 14.52 -6.44 6.56
CA HIS A 24 14.16 -5.10 7.01
C HIS A 24 12.65 -4.98 7.31
N ILE A 25 11.79 -5.50 6.42
CA ILE A 25 10.33 -5.52 6.65
C ILE A 25 9.88 -6.62 7.63
N GLY A 26 10.84 -7.42 8.13
CA GLY A 26 10.60 -8.52 9.06
C GLY A 26 9.73 -9.63 8.50
N LEU A 27 9.84 -9.96 7.21
CA LEU A 27 9.08 -11.05 6.59
C LEU A 27 9.58 -12.42 7.12
N PRO A 28 8.72 -13.30 7.65
CA PRO A 28 9.13 -14.59 8.17
C PRO A 28 9.81 -15.47 7.10
N GLN A 29 10.92 -16.12 7.48
CA GLN A 29 11.70 -16.98 6.56
C GLN A 29 10.86 -18.07 5.88
N ARG A 30 9.84 -18.63 6.56
CA ARG A 30 8.95 -19.64 5.97
C ARG A 30 8.17 -19.15 4.75
N LEU A 31 7.93 -17.84 4.66
CA LEU A 31 7.24 -17.19 3.56
C LEU A 31 8.21 -16.77 2.45
N HIS A 32 9.52 -16.88 2.67
CA HIS A 32 10.50 -16.58 1.63
C HIS A 32 10.32 -17.63 0.52
N ASN A 33 10.06 -17.16 -0.69
CA ASN A 33 9.77 -18.05 -1.83
C ASN A 33 10.99 -18.86 -2.29
N ASN A 34 12.19 -18.56 -1.78
CA ASN A 34 13.47 -19.18 -2.13
C ASN A 34 13.68 -19.38 -3.64
N GLY A 35 13.19 -18.43 -4.47
CA GLY A 35 13.30 -18.48 -5.93
C GLY A 35 12.30 -19.40 -6.64
N ARG A 36 11.30 -19.97 -5.95
CA ARG A 36 10.29 -20.85 -6.56
C ARG A 36 9.28 -20.04 -7.39
N ALA A 37 9.32 -20.17 -8.71
CA ALA A 37 8.29 -19.57 -9.57
C ALA A 37 7.09 -20.52 -9.77
N PRO A 38 5.85 -20.00 -9.89
CA PRO A 38 5.44 -18.61 -9.67
C PRO A 38 5.30 -18.28 -8.17
N PRO A 39 5.57 -17.04 -7.75
CA PRO A 39 5.31 -16.63 -6.37
C PRO A 39 3.82 -16.71 -5.99
N PRO A 40 3.48 -17.20 -4.79
CA PRO A 40 2.10 -17.40 -4.39
C PRO A 40 1.42 -16.10 -3.88
N LEU A 41 0.09 -16.06 -3.89
CA LEU A 41 -0.71 -14.98 -3.30
C LEU A 41 -0.40 -14.75 -1.82
N ALA A 42 -0.11 -15.82 -1.06
CA ALA A 42 0.25 -15.73 0.35
C ALA A 42 1.49 -14.86 0.56
N LEU A 43 2.50 -14.99 -0.31
CA LEU A 43 3.68 -14.13 -0.26
C LEU A 43 3.34 -12.68 -0.64
N LEU A 44 2.55 -12.47 -1.69
CA LEU A 44 2.15 -11.12 -2.10
C LEU A 44 1.39 -10.39 -0.97
N THR A 45 0.50 -11.10 -0.29
CA THR A 45 -0.30 -10.59 0.84
C THR A 45 0.56 -10.26 2.05
N ALA A 46 1.51 -11.15 2.38
CA ALA A 46 2.45 -10.91 3.46
C ALA A 46 3.40 -9.73 3.15
N LEU A 47 3.93 -9.64 1.92
CA LEU A 47 4.75 -8.52 1.47
C LEU A 47 4.00 -7.19 1.61
N HIS A 48 2.75 -7.12 1.15
CA HIS A 48 1.91 -5.92 1.28
C HIS A 48 1.80 -5.49 2.73
N THR A 49 1.36 -6.41 3.60
CA THR A 49 1.13 -6.17 5.03
C THR A 49 2.39 -5.72 5.75
N HIS A 50 3.52 -6.38 5.47
CA HIS A 50 4.80 -6.05 6.08
C HIS A 50 5.36 -4.72 5.58
N MET A 51 5.16 -4.40 4.30
CA MET A 51 5.61 -3.14 3.71
C MET A 51 4.92 -1.94 4.35
N ILE A 52 3.59 -1.89 4.31
CA ILE A 52 2.82 -0.72 4.80
C ILE A 52 2.98 -0.49 6.31
N SER A 53 3.43 -1.51 7.05
CA SER A 53 3.66 -1.44 8.50
C SER A 53 5.11 -1.27 8.91
N THR A 54 6.04 -1.22 7.95
CA THR A 54 7.47 -1.03 8.25
C THR A 54 8.05 0.18 7.52
N ILE A 55 7.75 0.34 6.23
CA ILE A 55 8.21 1.47 5.43
C ILE A 55 7.07 2.50 5.39
N PRO A 56 7.22 3.67 6.05
CA PRO A 56 6.15 4.65 6.10
C PRO A 56 5.88 5.27 4.72
N TYR A 57 4.63 5.65 4.49
CA TYR A 57 4.34 6.65 3.48
C TYR A 57 4.78 8.00 4.04
N GLU A 58 5.68 8.72 3.38
CA GLU A 58 6.13 10.04 3.83
C GLU A 58 6.54 10.95 2.68
N ASN A 59 6.20 12.24 2.73
CA ASN A 59 6.57 13.21 1.70
C ASN A 59 7.66 14.20 2.17
N LEU A 60 8.42 13.86 3.21
CA LEU A 60 9.39 14.72 3.87
C LEU A 60 10.53 15.13 2.96
N ALA A 61 10.89 14.35 1.94
CA ALA A 61 11.89 14.76 0.96
C ALA A 61 11.50 16.06 0.23
N ILE A 62 10.20 16.31 0.02
CA ILE A 62 9.70 17.56 -0.57
C ILE A 62 9.91 18.75 0.38
N HIS A 63 9.86 18.52 1.70
CA HIS A 63 9.84 19.58 2.71
C HIS A 63 11.18 19.83 3.40
N TYR A 64 11.94 18.76 3.63
CA TYR A 64 13.18 18.76 4.42
C TYR A 64 14.43 18.53 3.56
N SER A 65 14.34 17.99 2.34
CA SER A 65 15.55 17.89 1.51
C SER A 65 16.04 19.30 1.16
N PRO A 66 17.33 19.61 1.29
CA PRO A 66 17.89 20.89 0.85
C PRO A 66 17.62 21.20 -0.63
N THR A 67 17.42 20.18 -1.46
CA THR A 67 17.07 20.34 -2.88
C THR A 67 15.57 20.37 -3.14
N HIS A 68 14.75 19.94 -2.18
CA HIS A 68 13.30 19.71 -2.32
C HIS A 68 12.92 18.84 -3.54
N GLN A 69 13.85 18.01 -4.01
CA GLN A 69 13.67 17.11 -5.15
C GLN A 69 13.52 15.66 -4.68
N VAL A 70 12.70 14.90 -5.40
CA VAL A 70 12.43 13.49 -5.15
C VAL A 70 13.01 12.64 -6.28
N SER A 71 13.98 11.77 -5.94
CA SER A 71 14.57 10.81 -6.87
C SER A 71 13.69 9.58 -7.00
N LEU A 72 13.58 9.04 -8.22
CA LEU A 72 12.95 7.75 -8.50
C LEU A 72 13.98 6.65 -8.82
N ASP A 73 15.28 6.93 -8.70
CA ASP A 73 16.32 5.93 -8.93
C ASP A 73 16.17 4.77 -7.94
N PRO A 74 16.05 3.51 -8.40
CA PRO A 74 15.76 2.38 -7.53
C PRO A 74 16.83 2.14 -6.46
N GLN A 75 18.10 2.43 -6.73
CA GLN A 75 19.17 2.29 -5.75
C GLN A 75 19.08 3.38 -4.68
N VAL A 76 18.73 4.61 -5.06
CA VAL A 76 18.48 5.70 -4.11
C VAL A 76 17.28 5.39 -3.21
N LEU A 77 16.18 4.88 -3.80
CA LEU A 77 14.98 4.47 -3.04
C LEU A 77 15.31 3.38 -2.02
N PHE A 78 16.06 2.36 -2.45
CA PHE A 78 16.47 1.25 -1.58
C PHE A 78 17.38 1.73 -0.45
N ASP A 79 18.38 2.54 -0.77
CA ASP A 79 19.31 3.08 0.22
C ASP A 79 18.58 3.95 1.25
N LYS A 80 17.66 4.80 0.79
CA LYS A 80 16.81 5.66 1.63
C LYS A 80 15.97 4.84 2.61
N ALA A 81 15.22 3.86 2.10
CA ALA A 81 14.22 3.14 2.89
C ALA A 81 14.81 1.99 3.72
N VAL A 82 15.83 1.30 3.21
CA VAL A 82 16.35 0.04 3.78
C VAL A 82 17.72 0.25 4.41
N THR A 83 18.71 0.67 3.61
CA THR A 83 20.13 0.60 4.00
C THR A 83 20.51 1.60 5.08
N ARG A 84 20.07 2.87 4.97
CA ARG A 84 20.47 3.92 5.92
C ARG A 84 19.90 3.77 7.33
N GLY A 85 18.88 2.93 7.52
CA GLY A 85 18.35 2.60 8.85
C GLY A 85 17.74 3.78 9.63
N ARG A 86 17.21 4.79 8.93
CA ARG A 86 16.63 6.01 9.54
C ARG A 86 15.10 6.00 9.66
N GLY A 87 14.46 4.86 9.42
CA GLY A 87 13.00 4.71 9.40
C GLY A 87 12.32 5.47 8.24
N ARG A 88 13.07 5.89 7.22
CA ARG A 88 12.54 6.65 6.09
C ARG A 88 11.76 5.73 5.16
N GLY A 89 10.81 6.32 4.45
CA GLY A 89 10.11 5.67 3.34
C GLY A 89 10.06 6.63 2.18
N GLY A 90 8.87 6.85 1.63
CA GLY A 90 8.64 7.81 0.58
C GLY A 90 7.16 7.99 0.30
N TYR A 91 6.84 8.94 -0.55
CA TYR A 91 5.44 9.18 -0.93
C TYR A 91 5.04 8.22 -2.06
N CYS A 92 3.88 8.45 -2.68
CA CYS A 92 3.26 7.52 -3.62
C CYS A 92 4.23 6.92 -4.64
N MET A 93 5.02 7.76 -5.32
CA MET A 93 5.94 7.32 -6.38
C MET A 93 7.10 6.48 -5.83
N GLU A 94 7.76 6.96 -4.79
CA GLU A 94 8.95 6.30 -4.20
C GLU A 94 8.59 4.92 -3.64
N ASN A 95 7.51 4.83 -2.86
CA ASN A 95 7.10 3.56 -2.26
C ASN A 95 6.59 2.58 -3.32
N ALA A 96 5.77 3.04 -4.27
CA ALA A 96 5.24 2.17 -5.32
C ALA A 96 6.35 1.60 -6.22
N LEU A 97 7.37 2.39 -6.55
CA LEU A 97 8.49 1.95 -7.40
C LEU A 97 9.50 1.08 -6.66
N LEU A 98 9.80 1.37 -5.39
CA LEU A 98 10.57 0.45 -4.54
C LEU A 98 9.91 -0.93 -4.52
N TYR A 99 8.58 -0.95 -4.32
CA TYR A 99 7.82 -2.18 -4.26
C TYR A 99 7.73 -2.88 -5.62
N TYR A 100 7.49 -2.15 -6.71
CA TYR A 100 7.54 -2.66 -8.09
C TYR A 100 8.84 -3.44 -8.35
N HIS A 101 9.99 -2.80 -8.09
CA HIS A 101 11.29 -3.41 -8.36
C HIS A 101 11.60 -4.61 -7.46
N VAL A 102 11.13 -4.60 -6.21
CA VAL A 102 11.18 -5.77 -5.32
C VAL A 102 10.34 -6.92 -5.87
N LEU A 103 9.11 -6.64 -6.32
CA LEU A 103 8.23 -7.65 -6.90
C LEU A 103 8.84 -8.27 -8.17
N CYS A 104 9.42 -7.46 -9.07
CA CYS A 104 10.14 -7.95 -10.24
C CYS A 104 11.28 -8.90 -9.84
N ALA A 105 12.11 -8.51 -8.87
CA ALA A 105 13.25 -9.31 -8.42
C ALA A 105 12.83 -10.61 -7.70
N LEU A 106 11.64 -10.64 -7.09
CA LEU A 106 11.03 -11.83 -6.51
C LEU A 106 10.33 -12.73 -7.55
N GLY A 107 10.28 -12.32 -8.81
CA GLY A 107 9.72 -13.09 -9.93
C GLY A 107 8.20 -12.95 -10.09
N PHE A 108 7.58 -11.90 -9.54
CA PHE A 108 6.18 -11.58 -9.83
C PHE A 108 6.05 -10.99 -11.24
N ASP A 109 4.95 -11.33 -11.92
CA ASP A 109 4.53 -10.63 -13.13
C ASP A 109 3.82 -9.33 -12.72
N VAL A 110 4.52 -8.21 -12.84
CA VAL A 110 4.06 -6.91 -12.32
C VAL A 110 4.34 -5.79 -13.32
N TYR A 111 3.42 -4.84 -13.41
CA TYR A 111 3.58 -3.57 -14.10
C TYR A 111 2.88 -2.45 -13.33
N THR A 112 3.16 -1.19 -13.68
CA THR A 112 2.52 -0.02 -13.06
C THR A 112 1.47 0.59 -13.97
N VAL A 113 0.44 1.22 -13.38
CA VAL A 113 -0.59 1.98 -14.10
C VAL A 113 -0.82 3.32 -13.42
N GLY A 114 -1.23 4.34 -14.18
CA GLY A 114 -1.57 5.66 -13.66
C GLY A 114 -2.91 5.69 -12.93
N ALA A 115 -2.98 6.47 -11.86
CA ALA A 115 -4.18 6.68 -11.04
C ALA A 115 -4.49 8.17 -10.80
N ARG A 116 -5.79 8.47 -10.75
CA ARG A 116 -6.37 9.80 -10.46
C ARG A 116 -6.95 9.77 -9.07
N THR A 117 -6.39 10.53 -8.14
CA THR A 117 -6.81 10.50 -6.73
C THR A 117 -7.63 11.74 -6.38
N ARG A 118 -8.85 11.54 -5.88
CA ARG A 118 -9.71 12.66 -5.47
C ARG A 118 -9.13 13.30 -4.21
N VAL A 119 -9.14 14.62 -4.18
CA VAL A 119 -8.70 15.39 -3.02
C VAL A 119 -9.77 15.29 -1.93
N ARG A 120 -9.34 15.31 -0.68
CA ARG A 120 -10.24 15.40 0.47
C ARG A 120 -10.72 16.83 0.69
N ASP A 121 -12.00 16.98 0.97
CA ASP A 121 -12.55 18.24 1.47
C ASP A 121 -12.12 18.52 2.93
N SER A 122 -12.63 19.60 3.51
CA SER A 122 -12.36 19.99 4.91
C SER A 122 -12.85 18.96 5.93
N GLY A 123 -13.88 18.18 5.60
CA GLY A 123 -14.38 17.06 6.39
C GLY A 123 -13.53 15.80 6.26
N GLY A 124 -12.50 15.83 5.42
CA GLY A 124 -11.65 14.69 5.14
C GLY A 124 -12.33 13.69 4.20
N VAL A 125 -13.41 14.03 3.51
CA VAL A 125 -14.11 13.12 2.60
C VAL A 125 -13.61 13.37 1.17
N PRO A 126 -13.27 12.32 0.39
CA PRO A 126 -12.96 12.50 -1.03
C PRO A 126 -14.12 13.14 -1.78
N GLY A 127 -13.83 14.25 -2.45
CA GLY A 127 -14.81 15.13 -3.08
C GLY A 127 -14.40 15.55 -4.49
N GLY A 128 -15.33 16.17 -5.22
CA GLY A 128 -15.09 16.74 -6.55
C GLY A 128 -14.77 15.71 -7.65
N ASP A 129 -14.24 16.21 -8.77
CA ASP A 129 -13.84 15.41 -9.93
C ASP A 129 -12.52 14.68 -9.72
N PHE A 130 -12.28 13.66 -10.55
CA PHE A 130 -10.99 12.98 -10.63
C PHE A 130 -9.98 13.90 -11.34
N PRO A 131 -8.81 14.21 -10.73
CA PRO A 131 -7.81 15.08 -11.33
C PRO A 131 -7.03 14.33 -12.44
N GLY A 132 -5.90 14.90 -12.87
CA GLY A 132 -4.92 14.20 -13.71
C GLY A 132 -4.26 13.00 -13.02
N TRP A 133 -3.31 12.37 -13.69
CA TRP A 133 -2.49 11.29 -13.13
C TRP A 133 -1.56 11.87 -12.05
N VAL A 134 -1.77 11.45 -10.81
CA VAL A 134 -1.06 11.97 -9.61
C VAL A 134 -0.63 10.84 -8.66
N HIS A 135 -0.81 9.61 -9.09
CA HIS A 135 -0.51 8.39 -8.35
C HIS A 135 -0.26 7.25 -9.33
N ILE A 136 0.39 6.19 -8.86
CA ILE A 136 0.57 4.95 -9.61
C ILE A 136 0.19 3.75 -8.75
N VAL A 137 -0.26 2.69 -9.40
CA VAL A 137 -0.65 1.44 -8.76
C VAL A 137 0.12 0.29 -9.41
N ASN A 138 0.53 -0.71 -8.61
CA ASN A 138 1.09 -1.94 -9.14
C ASN A 138 -0.03 -2.93 -9.47
N ILE A 139 0.02 -3.53 -10.66
CA ILE A 139 -0.86 -4.63 -11.07
C ILE A 139 -0.03 -5.90 -11.14
N VAL A 140 -0.39 -6.90 -10.32
CA VAL A 140 0.30 -8.20 -10.27
C VAL A 140 -0.56 -9.27 -10.89
N THR A 141 -0.01 -10.07 -11.80
CA THR A 141 -0.69 -11.22 -12.40
C THR A 141 -0.17 -12.51 -11.79
N LEU A 142 -1.06 -13.30 -11.20
CA LEU A 142 -0.77 -14.66 -10.77
C LEU A 142 -1.30 -15.65 -11.82
N PRO A 143 -0.52 -16.68 -12.19
CA PRO A 143 -0.95 -17.65 -13.18
C PRO A 143 -2.13 -18.48 -12.69
N ALA A 144 -2.85 -19.08 -13.64
CA ALA A 144 -3.94 -19.98 -13.32
C ALA A 144 -3.45 -21.21 -12.54
N THR A 145 -4.14 -21.53 -11.45
CA THR A 145 -3.99 -22.77 -10.68
C THR A 145 -5.22 -23.66 -10.90
N ALA A 146 -5.19 -24.89 -10.39
CA ALA A 146 -6.36 -25.77 -10.39
C ALA A 146 -7.56 -25.17 -9.63
N SER A 147 -7.32 -24.20 -8.74
CA SER A 147 -8.34 -23.45 -7.99
C SER A 147 -8.71 -22.10 -8.63
N SER A 148 -8.11 -21.73 -9.77
CA SER A 148 -8.43 -20.46 -10.43
C SER A 148 -9.82 -20.50 -11.06
N LEU A 149 -10.58 -19.43 -10.81
CA LEU A 149 -11.87 -19.21 -11.44
C LEU A 149 -11.70 -19.25 -12.98
N ASN A 150 -12.45 -20.13 -13.65
CA ASN A 150 -12.45 -20.29 -15.11
C ASN A 150 -11.10 -20.69 -15.74
N GLY A 151 -10.13 -21.17 -14.95
CA GLY A 151 -8.80 -21.56 -15.44
C GLY A 151 -7.98 -20.40 -16.01
N LYS A 152 -8.31 -19.15 -15.65
CA LYS A 152 -7.61 -17.94 -16.13
C LYS A 152 -6.63 -17.38 -15.10
N PRO A 153 -5.56 -16.70 -15.52
CA PRO A 153 -4.73 -15.91 -14.62
C PRO A 153 -5.55 -14.86 -13.86
N GLN A 154 -5.22 -14.63 -12.60
CA GLN A 154 -5.87 -13.63 -11.76
C GLN A 154 -4.98 -12.41 -11.61
N ARG A 155 -5.53 -11.23 -11.90
CA ARG A 155 -4.84 -9.94 -11.68
C ARG A 155 -5.22 -9.37 -10.32
N TYR A 156 -4.25 -8.72 -9.67
CA TYR A 156 -4.43 -8.06 -8.38
C TYR A 156 -4.00 -6.60 -8.48
N HIS A 157 -4.84 -5.72 -7.99
CA HIS A 157 -4.50 -4.35 -7.64
C HIS A 157 -3.70 -4.37 -6.32
N VAL A 158 -2.46 -3.89 -6.37
CA VAL A 158 -1.56 -3.86 -5.21
C VAL A 158 -1.07 -2.43 -4.99
N ASP A 159 -1.72 -1.74 -4.07
CA ASP A 159 -1.39 -0.36 -3.72
C ASP A 159 -0.96 -0.27 -2.25
N ILE A 160 0.36 -0.21 -2.05
CA ILE A 160 1.00 0.01 -0.75
C ILE A 160 1.32 1.49 -0.51
N ALA A 161 1.01 2.37 -1.48
CA ALA A 161 1.54 3.72 -1.57
C ALA A 161 0.46 4.81 -1.64
N PHE A 162 -0.83 4.47 -1.49
CA PHE A 162 -1.92 5.45 -1.38
C PHE A 162 -1.90 6.26 -0.07
N GLY A 163 -1.27 5.71 0.97
CA GLY A 163 -1.27 6.28 2.32
C GLY A 163 -2.30 5.60 3.23
N GLY A 164 -2.88 6.36 4.16
CA GLY A 164 -3.61 5.80 5.31
C GLY A 164 -4.94 5.12 4.99
N ASP A 165 -5.45 5.29 3.77
CA ASP A 165 -6.76 4.78 3.36
C ASP A 165 -6.66 3.83 2.18
N GLY A 166 -5.45 3.33 1.91
CA GLY A 166 -5.21 2.28 0.93
C GLY A 166 -5.77 0.94 1.39
N ALA A 167 -5.76 -0.01 0.47
CA ALA A 167 -6.05 -1.40 0.80
C ALA A 167 -5.00 -1.95 1.77
N LEU A 168 -5.43 -2.80 2.70
CA LEU A 168 -4.53 -3.52 3.61
C LEU A 168 -3.99 -4.83 3.02
N SER A 169 -4.50 -5.24 1.86
CA SER A 169 -4.09 -6.46 1.15
C SER A 169 -4.25 -6.30 -0.37
N PRO A 170 -3.61 -7.16 -1.18
CA PRO A 170 -3.85 -7.24 -2.62
C PRO A 170 -5.33 -7.46 -2.92
N MET A 171 -5.91 -6.63 -3.80
CA MET A 171 -7.31 -6.74 -4.18
C MET A 171 -7.44 -7.44 -5.53
N PRO A 172 -8.23 -8.53 -5.66
CA PRO A 172 -8.44 -9.14 -6.96
C PRO A 172 -9.17 -8.16 -7.88
N LEU A 173 -8.69 -8.02 -9.12
CA LEU A 173 -9.45 -7.37 -10.17
C LEU A 173 -10.58 -8.33 -10.61
N PRO A 174 -11.86 -7.94 -10.50
CA PRO A 174 -12.97 -8.74 -11.00
C PRO A 174 -12.75 -9.20 -12.44
N LEU A 175 -13.07 -10.46 -12.71
CA LEU A 175 -12.99 -11.03 -14.06
C LEU A 175 -14.21 -10.66 -14.91
N ASP A 176 -15.28 -10.19 -14.26
CA ASP A 176 -16.52 -9.73 -14.87
C ASP A 176 -16.96 -8.40 -14.25
N SER A 177 -18.03 -7.83 -14.80
CA SER A 177 -18.57 -6.53 -14.43
C SER A 177 -19.56 -6.61 -13.26
N SER A 178 -19.64 -7.74 -12.54
CA SER A 178 -20.71 -8.05 -11.57
C SER A 178 -20.64 -7.31 -10.22
N GLY A 179 -19.81 -6.26 -10.12
CA GLY A 179 -19.54 -5.52 -8.89
C GLY A 179 -18.50 -6.24 -8.05
N GLY A 180 -17.32 -5.63 -7.87
CA GLY A 180 -16.17 -6.35 -7.33
C GLY A 180 -16.27 -6.77 -5.88
N THR A 181 -15.43 -7.75 -5.53
CA THR A 181 -15.31 -8.34 -4.20
C THR A 181 -15.21 -7.26 -3.12
N ILE A 182 -16.13 -7.33 -2.15
CA ILE A 182 -16.11 -6.46 -0.97
C ILE A 182 -15.10 -7.05 0.01
N LEU A 183 -14.08 -6.28 0.35
CA LEU A 183 -13.06 -6.64 1.33
C LEU A 183 -13.21 -5.79 2.59
N GLN A 184 -13.00 -6.41 3.74
CA GLN A 184 -12.88 -5.68 5.00
C GLN A 184 -11.53 -4.95 5.03
N ASN A 185 -11.54 -3.68 5.43
CA ASN A 185 -10.35 -2.86 5.60
C ASN A 185 -10.16 -2.53 7.09
N LEU A 186 -9.52 -1.40 7.41
CA LEU A 186 -9.27 -1.01 8.80
C LEU A 186 -10.59 -0.73 9.55
N GLY A 187 -10.84 -1.46 10.63
CA GLY A 187 -12.05 -1.29 11.45
C GLY A 187 -13.31 -1.79 10.75
N MET A 188 -14.36 -0.97 10.75
CA MET A 188 -15.63 -1.26 10.05
C MET A 188 -15.60 -0.91 8.56
N GLN A 189 -14.52 -0.33 8.06
CA GLN A 189 -14.42 0.10 6.68
C GLN A 189 -14.43 -1.10 5.73
N GLN A 190 -15.16 -0.95 4.63
CA GLN A 190 -15.16 -1.90 3.53
C GLN A 190 -14.71 -1.21 2.25
N ILE A 191 -14.01 -1.97 1.41
CA ILE A 191 -13.44 -1.49 0.16
C ILE A 191 -13.83 -2.42 -0.98
N ARG A 192 -13.90 -1.90 -2.20
CA ARG A 192 -14.13 -2.68 -3.41
C ARG A 192 -13.51 -2.00 -4.63
N LEU A 193 -13.37 -2.78 -5.69
CA LEU A 193 -13.05 -2.29 -7.03
C LEU A 193 -14.26 -2.46 -7.94
N VAL A 194 -14.63 -1.42 -8.65
CA VAL A 194 -15.67 -1.48 -9.70
C VAL A 194 -15.07 -1.02 -11.02
N ARG A 195 -15.61 -1.50 -12.14
CA ARG A 195 -15.16 -1.10 -13.47
C ARG A 195 -16.23 -0.22 -14.08
N GLU A 196 -15.97 1.08 -14.11
CA GLU A 196 -16.97 2.09 -14.46
C GLU A 196 -16.35 3.30 -15.16
N TYR A 197 -17.20 4.10 -15.78
CA TYR A 197 -16.82 5.41 -16.28
C TYR A 197 -16.80 6.44 -15.14
N ILE A 198 -15.74 7.25 -15.04
CA ILE A 198 -15.72 8.42 -14.15
C ILE A 198 -16.63 9.53 -14.72
N PRO A 199 -17.21 10.42 -13.89
CA PRO A 199 -18.19 11.41 -14.35
C PRO A 199 -17.72 12.30 -15.51
N THR A 200 -16.43 12.66 -15.53
CA THR A 200 -15.84 13.55 -16.55
C THR A 200 -15.49 12.85 -17.87
N GLN A 201 -15.64 11.51 -17.97
CA GLN A 201 -15.48 10.80 -19.24
C GLN A 201 -16.70 11.05 -20.14
N THR A 202 -16.50 11.74 -21.26
CA THR A 202 -17.54 12.05 -22.24
C THR A 202 -17.71 10.98 -23.32
N TYR A 203 -16.64 10.26 -23.66
CA TYR A 203 -16.67 9.16 -24.63
C TYR A 203 -17.07 7.85 -23.95
N ARG A 204 -18.27 7.35 -24.26
CA ARG A 204 -18.88 6.13 -23.68
C ARG A 204 -19.49 5.26 -24.77
N PRO A 205 -18.67 4.52 -25.54
CA PRO A 205 -19.21 3.68 -26.60
C PRO A 205 -20.02 2.53 -26.03
N VAL A 206 -21.04 2.11 -26.79
CA VAL A 206 -21.80 0.89 -26.57
C VAL A 206 -21.41 -0.14 -27.62
N THR A 207 -21.43 -1.41 -27.25
CA THR A 207 -21.22 -2.55 -28.14
C THR A 207 -22.48 -3.43 -28.14
N THR A 208 -22.79 -4.05 -29.27
CA THR A 208 -23.95 -4.95 -29.38
C THR A 208 -23.52 -6.39 -29.13
N ILE A 209 -24.06 -7.03 -28.09
CA ILE A 209 -23.90 -8.47 -27.86
C ILE A 209 -25.12 -9.17 -28.42
N VAL A 210 -24.91 -10.10 -29.36
CA VAL A 210 -25.99 -10.89 -29.94
C VAL A 210 -26.17 -12.17 -29.13
N ASN A 211 -27.35 -12.40 -28.59
CA ASN A 211 -27.67 -13.62 -27.86
C ASN A 211 -27.86 -14.82 -28.80
N SER A 212 -27.99 -16.02 -28.24
CA SER A 212 -28.18 -17.27 -29.01
C SER A 212 -29.44 -17.30 -29.88
N HIS A 213 -30.37 -16.36 -29.69
CA HIS A 213 -31.61 -16.21 -30.43
C HIS A 213 -31.54 -15.10 -31.51
N GLY A 214 -30.36 -14.53 -31.74
CA GLY A 214 -30.16 -13.49 -32.76
C GLY A 214 -30.63 -12.09 -32.36
N GLN A 215 -31.00 -11.88 -31.09
CA GLN A 215 -31.36 -10.56 -30.58
C GLN A 215 -30.11 -9.87 -30.04
N GLY A 216 -29.87 -8.63 -30.50
CA GLY A 216 -28.78 -7.79 -30.02
C GLY A 216 -29.18 -7.01 -28.77
N GLU A 217 -28.34 -7.05 -27.74
CA GLU A 217 -28.41 -6.18 -26.57
C GLU A 217 -27.26 -5.17 -26.65
N GLU A 218 -27.58 -3.88 -26.59
CA GLU A 218 -26.54 -2.85 -26.45
C GLU A 218 -26.07 -2.80 -25.00
N VAL A 219 -24.77 -3.00 -24.82
CA VAL A 219 -24.11 -2.90 -23.52
C VAL A 219 -22.96 -1.92 -23.60
N ASP A 220 -22.62 -1.28 -22.49
CA ASP A 220 -21.43 -0.44 -22.42
C ASP A 220 -20.18 -1.19 -22.86
N ASP A 221 -19.35 -0.53 -23.66
CA ASP A 221 -18.03 -1.04 -24.00
C ASP A 221 -17.06 -0.83 -22.84
N ASP A 222 -16.77 -1.91 -22.13
CA ASP A 222 -15.92 -1.88 -20.95
C ASP A 222 -14.47 -1.47 -21.23
N ARG A 223 -14.01 -1.43 -22.50
CA ARG A 223 -12.61 -1.08 -22.86
C ARG A 223 -12.22 0.35 -22.48
N HIS A 224 -13.20 1.23 -22.33
CA HIS A 224 -12.98 2.64 -21.98
C HIS A 224 -13.27 2.96 -20.52
N LYS A 225 -13.78 1.99 -19.75
CA LYS A 225 -14.00 2.13 -18.32
C LYS A 225 -12.69 2.09 -17.55
N LEU A 226 -12.70 2.75 -16.40
CA LEU A 226 -11.60 2.72 -15.44
C LEU A 226 -11.94 1.80 -14.29
N TRP A 227 -10.93 1.26 -13.64
CA TRP A 227 -11.11 0.66 -12.33
C TRP A 227 -11.23 1.77 -11.29
N ILE A 228 -12.24 1.70 -10.42
CA ILE A 228 -12.50 2.69 -9.39
C ILE A 228 -12.41 2.01 -8.02
N TYR A 229 -11.49 2.49 -7.19
CA TYR A 229 -11.38 2.12 -5.79
C TYR A 229 -12.41 2.87 -4.97
N GLN A 230 -13.31 2.12 -4.34
CA GLN A 230 -14.36 2.65 -3.50
C GLN A 230 -14.23 2.16 -2.06
N TYR A 231 -14.71 2.99 -1.14
CA TYR A 231 -14.80 2.65 0.27
C TYR A 231 -16.16 3.02 0.85
N ARG A 232 -16.50 2.41 1.97
CA ARG A 232 -17.58 2.84 2.87
C ARG A 232 -17.18 2.57 4.31
N ASN A 233 -17.55 3.44 5.24
CA ASN A 233 -17.10 3.34 6.63
C ASN A 233 -17.91 2.33 7.48
N ASN A 234 -19.02 1.83 6.97
CA ASN A 234 -19.78 0.71 7.53
C ASN A 234 -20.63 0.05 6.42
N PRO A 235 -21.15 -1.18 6.62
CA PRO A 235 -21.89 -1.91 5.59
C PRO A 235 -23.19 -1.27 5.08
N GLN A 236 -23.76 -0.31 5.82
CA GLN A 236 -24.99 0.40 5.46
C GLN A 236 -24.73 1.77 4.83
N ALA A 237 -23.49 2.26 4.87
CA ALA A 237 -23.12 3.52 4.26
C ALA A 237 -23.00 3.39 2.73
N GLU A 238 -23.24 4.50 2.05
CA GLU A 238 -23.01 4.60 0.61
C GLU A 238 -21.52 4.45 0.26
N TRP A 239 -21.28 3.92 -0.94
CA TRP A 239 -19.94 3.84 -1.50
C TRP A 239 -19.46 5.22 -1.94
N ASN A 240 -18.27 5.60 -1.52
CA ASN A 240 -17.58 6.78 -2.04
C ASN A 240 -16.29 6.35 -2.76
N SER A 241 -15.94 7.06 -3.82
CA SER A 241 -14.78 6.76 -4.67
C SER A 241 -13.57 7.56 -4.20
N TYR A 242 -12.42 6.89 -3.98
CA TYR A 242 -11.15 7.58 -3.72
C TYR A 242 -10.39 7.89 -5.00
N TYR A 243 -10.15 6.87 -5.82
CA TYR A 243 -9.33 7.02 -7.01
C TYR A 243 -9.77 6.07 -8.12
N ALA A 244 -9.37 6.41 -9.34
CA ALA A 244 -9.59 5.62 -10.53
C ALA A 244 -8.28 5.40 -11.28
N PHE A 245 -8.08 4.22 -11.87
CA PHE A 245 -6.85 3.87 -12.58
C PHE A 245 -7.15 3.16 -13.90
N THR A 246 -6.18 3.22 -14.82
CA THR A 246 -6.27 2.65 -16.17
C THR A 246 -5.81 1.19 -16.19
N GLU A 247 -5.93 0.55 -17.36
CA GLU A 247 -5.19 -0.67 -17.68
C GLU A 247 -3.93 -0.39 -18.54
N THR A 248 -3.64 0.88 -18.83
CA THR A 248 -2.48 1.31 -19.61
C THR A 248 -1.24 1.29 -18.74
N GLU A 249 -0.26 0.50 -19.14
CA GLU A 249 1.05 0.44 -18.50
C GLU A 249 1.74 1.80 -18.52
N PHE A 250 2.37 2.15 -17.39
CA PHE A 250 3.20 3.34 -17.22
C PHE A 250 4.69 2.93 -17.24
N MET A 251 5.48 3.65 -18.04
CA MET A 251 6.92 3.48 -18.21
C MET A 251 7.70 4.53 -17.41
N PRO A 252 9.04 4.45 -17.32
CA PRO A 252 9.84 5.37 -16.52
C PRO A 252 9.57 6.87 -16.74
N LEU A 253 9.39 7.31 -17.99
CA LEU A 253 9.07 8.71 -18.27
C LEU A 253 7.68 9.11 -17.78
N ASP A 254 6.69 8.20 -17.76
CA ASP A 254 5.39 8.48 -17.16
C ASP A 254 5.52 8.68 -15.65
N TRP A 255 6.36 7.88 -14.99
CA TRP A 255 6.65 8.04 -13.57
C TRP A 255 7.28 9.39 -13.27
N GLU A 256 8.24 9.82 -14.10
CA GLU A 256 8.88 11.14 -13.95
C GLU A 256 7.90 12.29 -14.12
N VAL A 257 7.00 12.23 -15.11
CA VAL A 257 5.96 13.26 -15.32
C VAL A 257 5.04 13.37 -14.11
N VAL A 258 4.55 12.23 -13.60
CA VAL A 258 3.70 12.20 -12.40
C VAL A 258 4.47 12.74 -11.20
N ASN A 259 5.68 12.24 -10.94
CA ASN A 259 6.53 12.65 -9.83
C ASN A 259 6.88 14.14 -9.87
N TYR A 260 7.22 14.67 -11.05
CA TYR A 260 7.52 16.08 -11.22
C TYR A 260 6.31 16.93 -10.83
N TRP A 261 5.14 16.60 -11.35
CA TRP A 261 3.92 17.34 -11.00
C TRP A 261 3.60 17.22 -9.50
N THR A 262 3.62 16.01 -8.94
CA THR A 262 3.25 15.79 -7.54
C THR A 262 4.24 16.41 -6.56
N SER A 263 5.54 16.45 -6.88
CA SER A 263 6.59 16.93 -5.96
C SER A 263 6.94 18.41 -6.12
N THR A 264 6.66 19.05 -7.27
CA THR A 264 7.11 20.44 -7.52
C THR A 264 5.97 21.44 -7.64
N SER A 265 4.76 20.98 -8.00
CA SER A 265 3.63 21.86 -8.24
C SER A 265 3.12 22.55 -6.99
N ASP A 266 2.83 23.83 -7.09
CA ASP A 266 2.07 24.60 -6.10
C ASP A 266 0.58 24.23 -6.04
N ARG A 267 0.09 23.42 -6.99
CA ARG A 267 -1.27 22.86 -6.97
C ARG A 267 -1.31 21.46 -6.38
N SER A 268 -0.16 20.84 -6.15
CA SER A 268 -0.09 19.54 -5.47
C SER A 268 -0.21 19.73 -3.96
N HIS A 269 -1.12 18.99 -3.33
CA HIS A 269 -1.24 19.00 -1.87
C HIS A 269 0.03 18.48 -1.16
N GLN A 270 0.84 17.68 -1.86
CA GLN A 270 2.09 17.12 -1.32
C GLN A 270 3.11 18.21 -1.00
N THR A 271 3.11 19.34 -1.70
CA THR A 271 4.07 20.44 -1.52
C THR A 271 3.70 21.40 -0.39
N HIS A 272 2.50 21.25 0.18
CA HIS A 272 1.97 22.17 1.20
C HIS A 272 1.95 21.58 2.60
N ARG A 273 1.87 20.26 2.69
CA ARG A 273 1.57 19.58 3.95
C ARG A 273 2.47 18.37 4.13
N PRO A 274 3.39 18.43 5.11
CA PRO A 274 4.12 17.26 5.57
C PRO A 274 3.13 16.18 5.98
N LEU A 275 3.33 14.99 5.44
CA LEU A 275 2.48 13.83 5.63
C LEU A 275 3.40 12.65 5.93
N CYS A 276 3.13 11.95 7.03
CA CYS A 276 3.78 10.69 7.34
C CYS A 276 2.72 9.71 7.86
N ILE A 277 2.70 8.49 7.34
CA ILE A 277 1.69 7.49 7.66
C ILE A 277 2.37 6.15 7.83
N LEU A 278 2.04 5.46 8.92
CA LEU A 278 2.56 4.13 9.23
C LEU A 278 1.43 3.26 9.76
N PHE A 279 1.20 2.11 9.12
CA PHE A 279 0.26 1.13 9.64
C PHE A 279 0.88 0.34 10.80
N LEU A 280 0.03 -0.08 11.74
CA LEU A 280 0.43 -0.83 12.91
C LEU A 280 0.04 -2.29 12.70
N ARG A 281 1.03 -3.18 12.84
CA ARG A 281 0.89 -4.63 12.63
C ARG A 281 1.08 -5.39 13.94
N ARG A 282 0.36 -6.49 14.11
CA ARG A 282 0.58 -7.46 15.19
C ARG A 282 0.36 -8.89 14.71
N ALA A 283 0.93 -9.85 15.42
CA ALA A 283 0.73 -11.27 15.11
C ALA A 283 -0.73 -11.68 15.31
N ASN A 284 -1.20 -12.63 14.50
CA ASN A 284 -2.46 -13.30 14.74
C ASN A 284 -2.30 -14.26 15.92
N ASN A 285 -3.19 -14.17 16.91
CA ASN A 285 -3.23 -15.14 18.01
C ASN A 285 -3.81 -16.45 17.47
N HIS A 286 -2.97 -17.30 16.88
CA HIS A 286 -3.33 -18.68 16.63
C HIS A 286 -3.33 -19.43 17.98
N GLY A 287 -4.46 -19.45 18.66
CA GLY A 287 -4.75 -20.36 19.78
C GLY A 287 -3.67 -20.50 20.86
N ARG A 288 -3.42 -19.43 21.63
CA ARG A 288 -2.93 -19.57 23.01
C ARG A 288 -3.83 -18.77 23.92
N GLU A 289 -4.78 -19.46 24.54
CA GLU A 289 -5.33 -19.01 25.82
C GLU A 289 -4.16 -18.94 26.83
N GLY A 290 -4.00 -17.78 27.47
CA GLY A 290 -3.14 -17.61 28.64
C GLY A 290 -2.07 -16.51 28.52
N GLY A 291 -2.35 -15.39 29.20
CA GLY A 291 -1.34 -14.56 29.89
C GLY A 291 -0.40 -13.68 29.05
N GLY A 292 -0.52 -12.36 29.22
CA GLY A 292 0.26 -11.36 28.50
C GLY A 292 1.77 -11.30 28.80
N VAL A 293 2.49 -10.57 27.94
CA VAL A 293 3.15 -9.28 28.20
C VAL A 293 3.80 -8.85 26.88
N ALA A 294 3.60 -7.59 26.48
CA ALA A 294 4.26 -6.98 25.33
C ALA A 294 5.75 -6.71 25.65
N CYS A 295 6.65 -7.07 24.75
CA CYS A 295 8.07 -6.72 24.84
C CYS A 295 8.57 -6.08 23.52
N PRO A 296 9.36 -5.00 23.58
CA PRO A 296 9.98 -4.37 22.40
C PRO A 296 11.25 -5.12 21.95
N PRO A 297 11.75 -4.92 20.71
CA PRO A 297 12.82 -5.74 20.16
C PRO A 297 14.21 -5.29 20.63
N GLY A 298 14.98 -6.25 21.16
CA GLY A 298 16.43 -6.11 21.41
C GLY A 298 17.05 -7.40 21.98
N ALA A 299 18.16 -7.83 21.36
CA ALA A 299 19.18 -8.79 21.82
C ALA A 299 18.97 -10.32 21.67
N ALA A 300 19.68 -10.87 20.67
CA ALA A 300 20.54 -12.06 20.62
C ALA A 300 20.21 -13.40 21.34
N ALA A 301 20.13 -14.45 20.49
CA ALA A 301 20.64 -15.83 20.56
C ALA A 301 20.97 -16.53 21.91
N GLY A 302 20.45 -17.76 22.04
CA GLY A 302 20.92 -18.80 22.97
C GLY A 302 20.25 -20.17 22.68
N THR A 303 21.05 -21.22 22.64
CA THR A 303 20.80 -22.61 22.20
C THR A 303 20.26 -23.56 23.28
N ALA A 304 19.55 -24.64 22.86
CA ALA A 304 19.42 -26.01 23.44
C ALA A 304 17.99 -26.52 23.18
N ASP A 305 17.73 -27.55 22.37
CA ASP A 305 17.94 -29.00 22.60
C ASP A 305 17.24 -29.50 23.88
N ASP A 306 16.12 -30.23 23.76
CA ASP A 306 16.08 -31.66 24.08
C ASP A 306 14.70 -32.32 23.81
N SER A 307 14.82 -33.64 23.68
CA SER A 307 13.99 -34.76 23.25
C SER A 307 12.58 -35.06 23.83
N HIS A 308 11.86 -35.84 23.00
CA HIS A 308 10.89 -36.92 23.30
C HIS A 308 9.68 -36.70 24.22
N THR A 309 8.47 -36.94 23.70
CA THR A 309 7.61 -38.07 24.12
C THR A 309 6.58 -38.43 23.03
N GLN A 310 6.43 -39.73 22.78
CA GLN A 310 5.55 -40.37 21.80
C GLN A 310 4.10 -40.58 22.28
N MET A 311 3.19 -40.58 21.29
CA MET A 311 1.99 -41.43 21.10
C MET A 311 0.95 -41.61 22.22
N LYS A 312 -0.31 -41.30 21.86
CA LYS A 312 -1.45 -42.25 21.94
C LYS A 312 -2.59 -41.85 20.99
N ARG A 313 -3.14 -42.87 20.31
CA ARG A 313 -4.23 -42.85 19.30
C ARG A 313 -5.62 -43.01 19.95
N ALA A 314 -6.63 -42.65 19.14
CA ALA A 314 -8.00 -43.20 18.97
C ALA A 314 -9.07 -42.11 19.16
N ALA A 315 -9.67 -41.54 18.11
CA ALA A 315 -10.61 -42.06 17.12
C ALA A 315 -12.09 -42.03 17.57
N GLU A 316 -12.90 -41.43 16.69
CA GLU A 316 -14.36 -41.52 16.49
C GLU A 316 -15.27 -40.41 17.06
N GLY A 317 -16.04 -39.83 16.14
CA GLY A 317 -17.09 -38.83 16.39
C GLY A 317 -17.35 -37.93 15.18
N ALA A 318 -17.88 -38.48 14.09
CA ALA A 318 -18.34 -37.74 12.91
C ALA A 318 -19.75 -37.20 13.12
N ALA A 319 -19.98 -35.90 12.85
CA ALA A 319 -21.22 -35.34 12.28
C ALA A 319 -21.08 -33.83 12.03
N ASP A 320 -21.55 -33.43 10.83
CA ASP A 320 -21.99 -32.09 10.40
C ASP A 320 -20.98 -30.92 10.44
N GLY A 321 -20.68 -30.23 9.34
CA GLY A 321 -21.45 -30.07 8.11
C GLY A 321 -21.54 -28.63 7.61
N THR A 322 -20.70 -27.69 8.06
CA THR A 322 -20.46 -26.41 7.37
C THR A 322 -19.04 -25.93 7.68
N SER A 323 -18.07 -26.31 6.85
CA SER A 323 -16.76 -25.66 6.89
C SER A 323 -16.90 -24.29 6.24
N GLU A 324 -17.11 -23.26 7.05
CA GLU A 324 -16.70 -21.91 6.68
C GLU A 324 -15.22 -22.02 6.27
N GLU A 325 -14.93 -21.72 5.01
CA GLU A 325 -13.56 -21.56 4.55
C GLU A 325 -12.94 -20.45 5.38
N THR A 326 -12.21 -20.83 6.43
CA THR A 326 -11.42 -19.89 7.20
C THR A 326 -10.35 -19.36 6.26
N GLU A 327 -10.57 -18.16 5.72
CA GLU A 327 -9.55 -17.39 5.03
C GLU A 327 -8.26 -17.52 5.84
N ASP A 328 -7.18 -17.97 5.20
CA ASP A 328 -5.85 -17.92 5.80
C ASP A 328 -5.53 -16.46 6.09
N LYS A 329 -5.79 -15.99 7.32
CA LYS A 329 -5.60 -14.61 7.75
C LYS A 329 -4.11 -14.21 7.83
N GLY A 330 -3.22 -15.07 7.34
CA GLY A 330 -1.78 -14.93 7.41
C GLY A 330 -1.29 -14.93 8.85
N ASP A 331 0.00 -14.65 9.02
CA ASP A 331 0.64 -14.64 10.34
C ASP A 331 0.41 -13.33 11.12
N PHE A 332 0.04 -12.26 10.40
CA PHE A 332 -0.05 -10.91 10.93
C PHE A 332 -1.24 -10.17 10.32
N HIS A 333 -1.82 -9.25 11.09
CA HIS A 333 -2.82 -8.31 10.59
C HIS A 333 -2.48 -6.87 10.96
N ILE A 334 -3.00 -5.94 10.18
CA ILE A 334 -3.02 -4.52 10.50
C ILE A 334 -4.17 -4.23 11.45
N TYR A 335 -3.87 -3.60 12.59
CA TYR A 335 -4.88 -3.26 13.60
C TYR A 335 -5.05 -1.74 13.79
N GLY A 336 -4.20 -0.93 13.16
CA GLY A 336 -4.26 0.51 13.29
C GLY A 336 -3.34 1.25 12.33
N LYS A 337 -3.33 2.57 12.44
CA LYS A 337 -2.43 3.47 11.72
C LYS A 337 -2.10 4.70 12.56
N ARG A 338 -0.89 5.22 12.40
CA ARG A 338 -0.46 6.54 12.85
C ARG A 338 -0.28 7.45 11.65
N MET A 339 -0.60 8.73 11.83
CA MET A 339 -0.56 9.73 10.77
C MET A 339 -0.08 11.06 11.34
N LEU A 340 0.97 11.64 10.77
CA LEU A 340 1.32 13.04 10.94
C LEU A 340 0.74 13.79 9.75
N VAL A 341 -0.10 14.78 10.01
CA VAL A 341 -0.76 15.61 8.99
C VAL A 341 -0.45 17.07 9.30
N GLY A 342 0.51 17.65 8.57
CA GLY A 342 1.05 18.98 8.80
C GLY A 342 1.83 19.04 10.11
N ASN A 343 1.14 19.35 11.20
CA ASN A 343 1.70 19.48 12.53
C ASN A 343 0.99 18.61 13.59
N VAL A 344 -0.03 17.85 13.21
CA VAL A 344 -0.80 17.02 14.15
C VAL A 344 -0.48 15.56 13.94
N VAL A 345 -0.11 14.87 15.01
CA VAL A 345 0.01 13.40 15.05
C VAL A 345 -1.31 12.81 15.51
N LYS A 346 -1.80 11.82 14.77
CA LYS A 346 -3.06 11.14 14.99
C LYS A 346 -2.88 9.64 14.97
N GLU A 347 -3.71 8.93 15.70
CA GLU A 347 -3.77 7.47 15.71
C GLU A 347 -5.20 6.99 15.50
N ASN A 348 -5.35 5.92 14.73
CA ASN A 348 -6.61 5.22 14.55
C ASN A 348 -6.36 3.71 14.68
N LEU A 349 -6.94 3.08 15.70
CA LEU A 349 -6.80 1.65 16.00
C LEU A 349 -8.01 0.82 15.50
N GLY A 350 -8.57 1.17 14.35
CA GLY A 350 -9.78 0.54 13.79
C GLY A 350 -11.10 1.18 14.22
N GLY A 351 -11.04 2.33 14.90
CA GLY A 351 -12.20 3.04 15.43
C GLY A 351 -12.09 4.54 15.26
N LYS A 352 -12.36 5.29 16.33
CA LYS A 352 -12.24 6.76 16.31
C LYS A 352 -10.78 7.18 16.29
N THR A 353 -10.47 8.17 15.45
CA THR A 353 -9.16 8.81 15.43
C THR A 353 -8.93 9.66 16.68
N GLN A 354 -7.78 9.48 17.31
CA GLN A 354 -7.30 10.25 18.45
C GLN A 354 -6.12 11.13 18.06
N VAL A 355 -5.99 12.30 18.67
CA VAL A 355 -4.80 13.17 18.51
C VAL A 355 -3.80 12.77 19.59
N LEU A 356 -2.57 12.45 19.17
CA LEU A 356 -1.48 12.08 20.09
C LEU A 356 -0.61 13.30 20.43
N ALA A 357 -0.36 14.17 19.45
CA ALA A 357 0.46 15.36 19.63
C ALA A 357 0.06 16.47 18.63
N VAL A 358 0.28 17.72 19.02
CA VAL A 358 0.23 18.90 18.15
C VAL A 358 1.58 19.59 18.26
N CYS A 359 2.22 19.82 17.12
CA CYS A 359 3.53 20.45 17.03
C CYS A 359 3.34 21.94 16.71
N GLU A 360 3.88 22.80 17.56
CA GLU A 360 3.95 24.25 17.37
C GLU A 360 5.28 24.66 16.73
N THR A 361 6.33 23.84 16.86
CA THR A 361 7.67 24.11 16.30
C THR A 361 8.20 22.93 15.49
N GLU A 362 9.20 23.20 14.65
CA GLU A 362 9.91 22.14 13.91
C GLU A 362 10.58 21.14 14.85
N GLU A 363 11.17 21.59 15.96
CA GLU A 363 11.81 20.68 16.93
C GLU A 363 10.80 19.71 17.53
N GLN A 364 9.57 20.17 17.81
CA GLN A 364 8.49 19.30 18.25
C GLN A 364 8.09 18.31 17.14
N ARG A 365 7.98 18.78 15.89
CA ARG A 365 7.64 17.91 14.75
C ARG A 365 8.70 16.85 14.49
N ILE A 366 9.97 17.21 14.59
CA ILE A 366 11.11 16.29 14.44
C ILE A 366 11.13 15.25 15.56
N ARG A 367 10.87 15.65 16.82
CA ARG A 367 10.72 14.70 17.93
C ARG A 367 9.55 13.75 17.70
N ALA A 368 8.42 14.27 17.23
CA ALA A 368 7.25 13.46 16.93
C ALA A 368 7.49 12.45 15.78
N LEU A 369 8.23 12.84 14.73
CA LEU A 369 8.66 11.93 13.67
C LEU A 369 9.47 10.76 14.23
N LYS A 370 10.40 11.04 15.14
CA LYS A 370 11.21 10.00 15.80
C LYS A 370 10.38 9.11 16.71
N GLU A 371 9.56 9.69 17.57
CA GLU A 371 8.79 8.97 18.59
C GLU A 371 7.69 8.08 17.99
N TYR A 372 6.91 8.61 17.05
CA TYR A 372 5.71 7.92 16.56
C TYR A 372 5.93 7.09 15.30
N PHE A 373 6.96 7.42 14.50
CA PHE A 373 7.24 6.80 13.19
C PHE A 373 8.65 6.21 13.09
N GLY A 374 9.51 6.38 14.09
CA GLY A 374 10.90 5.91 14.04
C GLY A 374 11.78 6.67 13.04
N ILE A 375 11.32 7.83 12.55
CA ILE A 375 12.02 8.61 11.53
C ILE A 375 13.07 9.52 12.18
N THR A 376 14.31 9.44 11.70
CA THR A 376 15.37 10.40 12.03
C THR A 376 15.81 11.19 10.81
N LEU A 377 15.98 12.50 10.99
CA LEU A 377 16.46 13.43 9.96
C LEU A 377 17.90 13.84 10.25
N THR A 378 18.69 14.09 9.21
CA THR A 378 20.05 14.65 9.36
C THR A 378 19.98 16.14 9.67
N ASN A 379 21.09 16.74 10.12
CA ASN A 379 21.14 18.18 10.39
C ASN A 379 20.89 19.02 9.13
N GLU A 380 21.35 18.53 7.98
CA GLU A 380 21.12 19.15 6.67
C GLU A 380 19.63 19.09 6.31
N GLU A 381 18.97 17.93 6.52
CA GLU A 381 17.53 17.78 6.29
C GLU A 381 16.71 18.68 7.23
N ILE A 382 17.06 18.72 8.52
CA ILE A 382 16.41 19.60 9.51
C ILE A 382 16.52 21.07 9.09
N SER A 383 17.66 21.47 8.53
CA SER A 383 17.88 22.84 8.05
C SER A 383 17.16 23.13 6.74
N GLY A 384 16.92 22.11 5.90
CA GLY A 384 16.31 22.24 4.57
C GLY A 384 14.89 22.79 4.58
N ILE A 385 14.15 22.64 5.68
CA ILE A 385 12.78 23.17 5.76
C ILE A 385 12.71 24.68 6.03
N ARG A 386 13.81 25.31 6.45
CA ARG A 386 13.82 26.73 6.83
C ARG A 386 13.44 27.61 5.65
N GLY A 387 12.44 28.47 5.84
CA GLY A 387 11.89 29.31 4.78
C GLY A 387 10.98 28.56 3.79
N PHE A 388 10.85 27.23 3.89
CA PHE A 388 9.91 26.48 3.08
C PHE A 388 8.48 26.71 3.57
N ARG A 389 7.50 26.59 2.67
CA ARG A 389 6.11 26.96 2.94
C ARG A 389 5.43 26.15 4.06
N SER A 390 5.97 24.98 4.38
CA SER A 390 5.48 24.09 5.44
C SER A 390 6.25 24.16 6.76
N GLU A 391 7.19 25.10 6.87
CA GLU A 391 7.91 25.40 8.10
C GLU A 391 6.92 25.85 9.19
N LEU A 392 6.98 25.21 10.36
CA LEU A 392 6.29 25.68 11.55
C LEU A 392 7.08 26.83 12.17
N LYS A 393 6.46 28.00 12.17
CA LYS A 393 6.99 29.19 12.82
C LYS A 393 6.34 29.28 14.21
N PRO A 394 7.14 29.47 15.27
CA PRO A 394 6.59 29.79 16.59
C PRO A 394 5.67 31.00 16.46
N ASP A 395 4.55 30.97 17.16
CA ASP A 395 3.60 32.08 17.14
C ASP A 395 4.30 33.36 17.61
N ALA A 396 4.23 34.45 16.82
CA ALA A 396 4.99 35.68 17.10
C ALA A 396 4.62 36.34 18.44
N ALA A 397 3.49 35.93 19.03
CA ALA A 397 3.06 36.34 20.36
C ALA A 397 3.88 35.71 21.50
N VAL A 398 4.44 34.51 21.31
CA VAL A 398 5.24 33.79 22.33
C VAL A 398 6.66 34.36 22.43
N LEU A 399 7.17 34.99 21.38
CA LEU A 399 8.48 35.65 21.36
C LEU A 399 8.49 37.07 21.97
N ARG A 400 7.33 37.55 22.45
CA ARG A 400 7.18 38.87 23.10
C ARG A 400 6.79 38.79 24.58
N ALA A 401 6.72 37.59 25.15
CA ALA A 401 6.60 37.36 26.59
C ALA A 401 7.96 36.95 27.16
#